data_AF-A0A7C2MP57-F1
#
_entry.id   AF-A0A7C2MP57-F1
#
_cell.length_a   1.000
_cell.length_b   1.000
_cell.length_c   1.000
_cell.angle_alpha   90.00
_cell.angle_beta   90.00
_cell.angle_gamma   90.00
#
_symmetry.space_group_name_H-M   'P 1'
#
loop_
_entity.id
_entity.type
_entity.pdbx_description
1 polymer ?
#
loop_
_entity_poly.entity_id
_entity_poly.type
_entity_poly.pdbx_seq_one_letter_code
_entity_poly.pdbx_strand_id
1 'polypeptide(L)'
;MIQVGVNIGGSYLVSLSIISLILLFTFGSGSIYVVSVGQDQAMCPRYGGTLVIGRVGESSTLNPPLTIDDDSFMVANQIFSSLIERAFIDGQLGYKGDLAEAWNI
;
A
#
# COMPACT_ATOMS: atom_id res chain seq x y z
N MET A 1 -60.62 3.18 36.25
CA MET A 1 -59.52 2.90 35.31
C MET A 1 -60.11 2.79 33.92
N ILE A 2 -59.78 3.71 33.03
CA ILE A 2 -60.30 3.77 31.65
C ILE A 2 -59.37 2.92 30.78
N GLN A 3 -59.89 1.83 30.21
CA GLN A 3 -59.15 1.05 29.21
C GLN A 3 -59.71 1.41 27.83
N VAL A 4 -58.96 2.24 27.11
CA VAL A 4 -59.21 2.59 25.71
C VAL A 4 -58.64 1.46 24.85
N GLY A 5 -59.52 0.62 24.28
CA GLY A 5 -59.15 -0.43 23.33
C GLY A 5 -59.26 0.07 21.90
N VAL A 6 -58.11 0.34 21.28
CA VAL A 6 -57.95 0.94 19.95
C VAL A 6 -58.42 0.01 18.84
N ASN A 7 -59.28 0.51 17.95
CA ASN A 7 -59.73 -0.13 16.72
C ASN A 7 -58.62 -0.02 15.64
N ILE A 8 -57.87 -1.10 15.42
CA ILE A 8 -56.77 -1.14 14.44
C ILE A 8 -57.36 -1.54 13.06
N GLY A 9 -57.85 -0.55 12.33
CA GLY A 9 -58.43 -0.69 10.98
C GLY A 9 -57.39 -1.00 9.89
N GLY A 10 -57.83 -1.62 8.80
CA GLY A 10 -57.03 -2.20 7.70
C GLY A 10 -56.06 -1.30 6.90
N SER A 11 -55.83 -0.05 7.31
CA SER A 11 -54.86 0.85 6.68
C SER A 11 -53.39 0.45 6.96
N TYR A 12 -53.13 -0.22 8.09
CA TYR A 12 -51.77 -0.63 8.49
C TYR A 12 -51.23 -1.83 7.68
N LEU A 13 -52.11 -2.66 7.14
CA LEU A 13 -51.72 -3.81 6.31
C LEU A 13 -51.27 -3.34 4.91
N VAL A 14 -51.94 -2.31 4.38
CA VAL A 14 -51.59 -1.71 3.09
C VAL A 14 -50.23 -1.00 3.19
N SER A 15 -49.97 -0.26 4.28
CA SER A 15 -48.68 0.40 4.48
C SER A 15 -47.51 -0.57 4.65
N LEU A 16 -47.69 -1.69 5.36
CA LEU A 16 -46.66 -2.74 5.47
C LEU A 16 -46.32 -3.37 4.12
N SER A 17 -47.33 -3.57 3.27
CA SER A 17 -47.19 -4.14 1.93
C SER A 17 -46.37 -3.22 1.02
N ILE A 18 -46.61 -1.91 1.09
CA ILE A 18 -45.89 -0.90 0.31
C ILE A 18 -44.43 -0.78 0.75
N ILE A 19 -44.15 -0.83 2.06
CA ILE A 19 -42.78 -0.79 2.58
C ILE A 19 -41.98 -2.01 2.12
N SER A 20 -42.59 -3.20 2.15
CA SER A 20 -41.97 -4.43 1.65
C SER A 20 -41.64 -4.34 0.15
N LEU A 21 -42.54 -3.77 -0.65
CA LEU A 21 -42.33 -3.57 -2.08
C LEU A 21 -41.18 -2.59 -2.37
N ILE A 22 -41.08 -1.49 -1.62
CA ILE A 22 -39.99 -0.50 -1.75
C ILE A 22 -38.63 -1.13 -1.41
N LEU A 23 -38.57 -1.94 -0.34
CA LEU A 23 -37.35 -2.66 0.02
C LEU A 23 -36.96 -3.67 -1.09
N LEU A 24 -37.92 -4.37 -1.67
CA LEU A 24 -37.65 -5.33 -2.76
C LEU A 24 -37.08 -4.63 -4.02
N PHE A 25 -37.58 -3.44 -4.37
CA PHE A 25 -37.08 -2.66 -5.50
C PHE A 25 -35.72 -2.00 -5.25
N THR A 26 -35.38 -1.64 -4.01
CA THR A 26 -34.10 -1.01 -3.67
C THR A 26 -32.95 -2.02 -3.53
N PHE A 27 -33.22 -3.25 -3.10
CA PHE A 27 -32.19 -4.30 -2.98
C PHE A 27 -32.05 -5.21 -4.21
N GLY A 28 -33.01 -5.21 -5.15
CA GLY A 28 -33.03 -6.11 -6.30
C GLY A 28 -32.04 -5.81 -7.43
N SER A 29 -31.33 -4.67 -7.38
CA SER A 29 -30.41 -4.22 -8.45
C SER A 29 -28.98 -4.01 -7.96
N GLY A 30 -28.50 -4.89 -7.07
CA GLY A 30 -27.10 -4.93 -6.69
C GLY A 30 -26.25 -5.46 -7.86
N SER A 31 -25.88 -4.60 -8.81
CA SER A 31 -24.79 -4.89 -9.74
C SER A 31 -23.53 -5.13 -8.90
N ILE A 32 -23.06 -6.38 -8.88
CA ILE A 32 -21.73 -6.70 -8.35
C ILE A 32 -20.74 -6.05 -9.31
N TYR A 33 -20.24 -4.88 -8.94
CA TYR A 33 -19.04 -4.33 -9.56
C TYR A 33 -17.88 -5.21 -9.12
N VAL A 34 -17.59 -6.25 -9.91
CA VAL A 34 -16.30 -6.93 -9.82
C VAL A 34 -15.28 -5.90 -10.28
N VAL A 35 -14.62 -5.24 -9.34
CA VAL A 35 -13.38 -4.53 -9.63
C VAL A 35 -12.41 -5.61 -10.09
N SER A 36 -12.27 -5.77 -11.40
CA SER A 36 -11.13 -6.46 -11.97
C SER A 36 -9.92 -5.66 -11.52
N VAL A 37 -9.22 -6.17 -10.50
CA VAL A 37 -7.83 -5.76 -10.25
C VAL A 37 -7.11 -6.23 -11.52
N GLY A 38 -6.94 -5.32 -12.47
CA GLY A 38 -6.06 -5.56 -13.60
C GLY A 38 -4.76 -6.04 -12.99
N GLN A 39 -4.36 -7.28 -13.33
CA GLN A 39 -2.99 -7.67 -13.16
C GLN A 39 -2.20 -6.66 -13.97
N ASP A 40 -1.63 -5.65 -13.30
CA ASP A 40 -0.56 -4.84 -13.87
C ASP A 40 0.38 -5.85 -14.50
N GLN A 41 0.45 -5.81 -15.82
CA GLN A 41 1.28 -6.73 -16.56
C GLN A 41 2.68 -6.54 -15.98
N ALA A 42 3.18 -7.56 -15.29
CA ALA A 42 4.52 -7.54 -14.74
C ALA A 42 5.46 -7.36 -15.94
N MET A 43 5.83 -6.11 -16.19
CA MET A 43 6.65 -5.75 -17.33
C MET A 43 7.97 -6.47 -17.11
N CYS A 44 8.31 -7.41 -18.01
CA CYS A 44 9.56 -8.13 -17.92
C CYS A 44 10.70 -7.10 -17.86
N PRO A 45 11.57 -7.15 -16.84
CA PRO A 45 12.64 -6.17 -16.72
C PRO A 45 13.52 -6.25 -17.97
N ARG A 46 13.73 -5.09 -18.60
CA ARG A 46 14.64 -5.00 -19.73
C ARG A 46 16.05 -5.18 -19.21
N TYR A 47 16.73 -6.24 -19.66
CA TYR A 47 18.13 -6.46 -19.33
C TYR A 47 19.01 -5.42 -20.02
N GLY A 48 19.94 -4.86 -19.23
CA GLY A 48 20.82 -3.81 -19.69
C GLY A 48 20.14 -2.44 -19.76
N GLY A 49 20.96 -1.40 -19.69
CA GLY A 49 20.53 -0.01 -19.66
C GLY A 49 21.52 0.85 -18.90
N THR A 50 21.36 2.16 -19.02
CA THR A 50 22.13 3.14 -18.26
C THR A 50 21.16 3.93 -17.41
N LEU A 51 21.33 3.88 -16.09
CA LEU A 51 20.64 4.76 -15.15
C LEU A 51 21.49 6.01 -14.95
N VAL A 52 20.93 7.18 -15.25
CA VAL A 52 21.58 8.47 -15.03
C VAL A 52 20.82 9.19 -13.92
N ILE A 53 21.50 9.43 -12.79
CA ILE A 53 20.94 10.15 -11.64
C ILE A 53 21.63 11.51 -11.55
N GLY A 54 20.85 12.58 -11.65
CA GLY A 54 21.35 13.94 -11.48
C GLY A 54 21.70 14.21 -10.01
N ARG A 55 22.80 14.93 -9.78
CA ARG A 55 23.28 15.33 -8.45
C ARG A 55 23.54 16.83 -8.43
N VAL A 56 23.44 17.43 -7.24
CA VAL A 56 23.59 18.88 -7.05
C VAL A 56 25.03 19.24 -6.71
N GLY A 57 25.76 18.37 -6.01
CA GLY A 57 27.15 18.60 -5.61
C GLY A 57 28.16 17.68 -6.28
N GLU A 58 29.43 18.06 -6.12
CA GLU A 58 30.58 17.24 -6.49
C GLU A 58 31.04 16.40 -5.30
N SER A 59 31.42 15.14 -5.56
CA SER A 59 32.00 14.29 -4.53
C SER A 59 33.42 14.76 -4.21
N SER A 60 33.66 15.13 -2.95
CA SER A 60 34.97 15.59 -2.47
C SER A 60 36.01 14.47 -2.38
N THR A 61 35.56 13.23 -2.15
CA THR A 61 36.41 12.06 -1.99
C THR A 61 35.66 10.78 -2.34
N LEU A 62 36.41 9.75 -2.75
CA LEU A 62 35.87 8.39 -2.95
C LEU A 62 36.39 7.41 -1.89
N ASN A 63 37.20 7.88 -0.94
CA ASN A 63 37.70 7.04 0.14
C ASN A 63 36.66 7.02 1.27
N PRO A 64 35.91 5.92 1.47
CA PRO A 64 34.76 5.93 2.38
C PRO A 64 35.08 6.34 3.83
N PRO A 65 36.23 5.92 4.42
CA PRO A 65 36.69 6.43 5.72
C PRO A 65 36.89 7.95 5.83
N LEU A 66 37.14 8.64 4.71
CA LEU A 66 37.36 10.09 4.67
C LEU A 66 36.13 10.87 4.20
N THR A 67 35.06 10.17 3.83
CA THR A 67 33.83 10.77 3.34
C THR A 67 33.08 11.46 4.47
N ILE A 68 32.83 12.76 4.29
CA ILE A 68 32.07 13.60 5.25
C ILE A 68 30.80 14.20 4.64
N ASP A 69 30.65 14.13 3.31
CA ASP A 69 29.53 14.69 2.55
C ASP A 69 28.66 13.59 1.92
N ASP A 70 27.38 13.92 1.76
CA ASP A 70 26.37 12.99 1.23
C ASP A 70 26.65 12.62 -0.23
N ASP A 71 27.14 13.56 -1.06
CA ASP A 71 27.41 13.32 -2.48
C ASP A 71 28.52 12.28 -2.69
N SER A 72 29.56 12.33 -1.86
CA SER A 72 30.63 11.32 -1.81
C SER A 72 30.13 10.00 -1.27
N PHE A 73 29.26 10.01 -0.25
CA PHE A 73 28.68 8.79 0.32
C PHE A 73 27.80 8.07 -0.70
N MET A 74 26.99 8.81 -1.46
CA MET A 74 26.15 8.27 -2.52
C MET A 74 26.96 7.56 -3.61
N VAL A 75 28.10 8.11 -4.03
CA VAL A 75 28.96 7.47 -5.04
C VAL A 75 29.73 6.31 -4.45
N ALA A 76 30.27 6.46 -3.23
CA ALA A 76 30.99 5.40 -2.56
C ALA A 76 30.12 4.14 -2.39
N ASN A 77 28.84 4.29 -2.07
CA ASN A 77 27.89 3.17 -1.95
C ASN A 77 27.55 2.48 -3.28
N GLN A 78 27.86 3.09 -4.44
CA GLN A 78 27.73 2.42 -5.74
C GLN A 78 28.97 1.58 -6.10
N ILE A 79 30.11 1.83 -5.42
CA ILE A 79 31.40 1.19 -5.71
C ILE A 79 31.75 0.15 -4.64
N PHE A 80 31.44 0.45 -3.38
CA PHE A 80 31.77 -0.36 -2.22
C PHE A 80 30.51 -0.93 -1.59
N SER A 81 30.55 -2.22 -1.27
CA SER A 81 29.49 -2.92 -0.55
C SER A 81 29.78 -2.96 0.96
N SER A 82 28.73 -2.88 1.76
CA SER A 82 28.84 -2.99 3.22
C SER A 82 28.74 -4.45 3.65
N LEU A 83 29.11 -4.76 4.90
CA LEU A 83 28.79 -6.06 5.49
C LEU A 83 27.28 -6.22 5.69
N ILE A 84 26.68 -5.17 6.25
CA ILE A 84 25.25 -5.05 6.50
C ILE A 84 24.75 -3.72 5.97
N GLU A 85 23.57 -3.73 5.38
CA GLU A 85 22.89 -2.54 4.87
C GLU A 85 21.64 -2.24 5.70
N ARG A 86 21.32 -0.96 5.83
CA ARG A 86 20.05 -0.53 6.41
C ARG A 86 18.97 -0.59 5.34
N ALA A 87 18.02 -1.50 5.48
CA ALA A 87 16.99 -1.75 4.48
C ALA A 87 15.59 -1.71 5.12
N PHE A 88 14.59 -1.38 4.30
CA PHE A 88 13.20 -1.60 4.68
C PHE A 88 12.86 -3.08 4.45
N ILE A 89 12.60 -3.79 5.54
CA ILE A 89 12.26 -5.21 5.57
C ILE A 89 10.90 -5.30 6.26
N ASP A 90 9.92 -5.93 5.59
CA ASP A 90 8.57 -6.14 6.14
C ASP A 90 7.88 -4.87 6.65
N GLY A 91 8.10 -3.75 5.97
CA GLY A 91 7.49 -2.46 6.31
C GLY A 91 8.13 -1.73 7.50
N GLN A 92 9.21 -2.26 8.06
CA GLN A 92 9.99 -1.59 9.09
C GLN A 92 11.44 -1.41 8.65
N LEU A 93 12.09 -0.44 9.29
CA LEU A 93 13.46 -0.13 9.00
C LEU A 93 14.36 -1.04 9.84
N GLY A 94 15.08 -1.94 9.17
CA GLY A 94 15.90 -2.98 9.77
C GLY A 94 17.30 -3.07 9.16
N TYR A 95 17.95 -4.20 9.41
CA TYR A 95 19.26 -4.51 8.83
C TYR A 95 19.17 -5.76 7.96
N LYS A 96 19.77 -5.69 6.78
CA LYS A 96 19.88 -6.78 5.82
C LYS A 96 21.37 -7.10 5.63
N GLY A 97 21.71 -8.37 5.53
CA GLY A 97 23.05 -8.78 5.11
C GLY A 97 23.30 -8.38 3.65
N ASP A 98 24.46 -7.78 3.40
CA ASP A 98 24.96 -7.56 2.04
C ASP A 98 26.15 -8.51 1.83
N LEU A 99 27.38 -8.09 2.12
CA LEU A 99 28.54 -9.00 2.05
C LEU A 99 28.57 -10.05 3.18
N ALA A 100 27.93 -9.78 4.32
CA ALA A 100 27.90 -10.71 5.44
C ALA A 100 26.69 -11.64 5.36
N GLU A 101 26.93 -12.95 5.30
CA GLU A 101 25.88 -13.97 5.33
C GLU A 101 25.25 -14.12 6.72
N ALA A 102 26.02 -13.84 7.78
CA ALA A 102 25.56 -13.90 9.16
C ALA A 102 26.35 -12.93 10.04
N TRP A 103 25.72 -12.45 11.12
CA TRP A 103 26.36 -11.66 12.17
C TRP A 103 25.73 -12.00 13.52
N ASN A 104 26.48 -11.74 14.59
CA ASN A 104 26.01 -11.83 15.96
C ASN A 104 26.33 -10.53 16.69
N ILE A 105 25.49 -10.15 17.64
CA ILE A 105 25.62 -8.90 18.42
C ILE A 105 26.08 -9.24 19.83
#